data_AF-A0A951P4U6-F1
#
_entry.id   AF-A0A951P4U6-F1
#
_cell.length_a   1.000
_cell.length_b   1.000
_cell.length_c   1.000
_cell.angle_alpha   90.00
_cell.angle_beta   90.00
_cell.angle_gamma   90.00
#
_symmetry.space_group_name_H-M   'P 1'
#
loop_
_entity.id
_entity.type
_entity.pdbx_description
1 polymer ?
#
loop_
_entity_poly.entity_id
_entity_poly.type
_entity_poly.pdbx_seq_one_letter_code
_entity_poly.pdbx_strand_id
1 'polypeptide(L)' 'MLLWYERTTENDFAGLTEVRQVFPSTDGVGNFVVFNIGGNKYRLITYIDWAAQFVFIRAVLTHAEYDKEAWKNDDWYQSS' A
#
# COMPACT_ATOMS: atom_id res chain seq x y z
N MET A 1 0.24 -8.47 9.22
CA MET A 1 -0.53 -7.22 9.42
C MET A 1 0.07 -6.41 10.56
N LEU A 2 0.24 -6.98 11.77
CA LEU A 2 0.88 -6.31 12.90
C LEU A 2 2.25 -5.69 12.56
N LEU A 3 3.18 -6.47 11.99
CA LEU A 3 4.50 -5.96 11.56
C LEU A 3 4.42 -4.79 10.57
N TRP A 4 3.42 -4.81 9.68
CA TRP A 4 3.22 -3.71 8.73
C TRP A 4 2.75 -2.46 9.49
N TYR A 5 1.76 -2.62 10.37
CA TYR A 5 1.23 -1.54 11.19
C TYR A 5 2.33 -0.89 12.04
N GLU A 6 3.08 -1.68 12.82
CA GLU A 6 4.16 -1.19 13.69
C GLU A 6 5.17 -0.36 12.90
N ARG A 7 5.73 -0.94 11.82
CA ARG A 7 6.71 -0.25 10.98
C ARG A 7 6.15 1.00 10.31
N THR A 8 4.90 0.97 9.87
CA THR A 8 4.26 2.14 9.27
C THR A 8 4.02 3.25 10.30
N THR A 9 3.70 2.91 11.54
CA THR A 9 3.49 3.91 12.62
C THR A 9 4.77 4.43 13.25
N GLU A 10 5.89 3.72 13.09
CA GLU A 10 7.20 4.11 13.64
C GLU A 10 8.05 4.95 12.66
N ASN A 11 7.57 5.19 11.45
CA ASN A 11 8.30 5.91 10.41
C ASN A 11 7.42 6.99 9.77
N ASP A 12 7.97 8.20 9.63
CA ASP A 12 7.35 9.30 8.89
C ASP A 12 7.88 9.28 7.46
N PHE A 13 7.12 8.69 6.53
CA PHE A 13 7.56 8.57 5.14
C PHE A 13 7.24 9.84 4.35
N ALA A 14 8.24 10.43 3.71
CA ALA A 14 8.07 11.55 2.78
C ALA A 14 7.71 11.10 1.35
N GLY A 15 7.81 9.80 1.05
CA GLY A 15 7.45 9.27 -0.26
C GLY A 15 7.79 7.79 -0.45
N LEU A 16 7.45 7.26 -1.63
CA LEU A 16 7.60 5.85 -1.99
C LEU A 16 9.05 5.34 -1.88
N THR A 17 10.05 6.19 -2.12
CA THR A 17 11.46 5.81 -2.00
C THR A 17 11.81 5.38 -0.57
N GLU A 18 11.35 6.12 0.44
CA GLU A 18 11.59 5.82 1.85
C GLU A 18 10.76 4.62 2.30
N VAL A 19 9.52 4.51 1.84
CA VAL A 19 8.70 3.31 2.04
C VAL A 19 9.43 2.06 1.56
N ARG A 20 10.10 2.11 0.40
CA ARG A 20 10.87 0.99 -0.15
C ARG A 20 12.14 0.65 0.64
N GLN A 21 12.68 1.59 1.43
CA GLN A 21 13.80 1.27 2.33
C GLN A 21 13.35 0.35 3.48
N VAL A 22 12.12 0.52 3.97
CA VAL A 22 11.53 -0.30 5.04
C VAL A 22 10.81 -1.54 4.49
N PHE A 23 10.18 -1.41 3.33
CA PHE A 23 9.42 -2.45 2.65
C PHE A 23 9.88 -2.61 1.19
N PRO A 24 10.98 -3.32 0.93
CA PRO A 24 11.62 -3.37 -0.40
C PRO A 24 10.75 -3.93 -1.53
N SER A 25 9.76 -4.77 -1.21
CA SER A 25 8.85 -5.37 -2.18
C SER A 25 7.56 -4.56 -2.41
N THR A 26 7.59 -3.26 -2.11
CA THR A 26 6.44 -2.36 -2.27
C THR A 26 6.36 -1.79 -3.68
N ASP A 27 5.16 -1.85 -4.24
CA ASP A 27 4.84 -1.33 -5.56
C ASP A 27 4.05 -0.02 -5.46
N GLY A 28 4.38 0.95 -6.31
CA GLY A 28 3.54 2.12 -6.56
C GLY A 28 2.71 1.86 -7.81
N VAL A 29 1.38 1.90 -7.70
CA VAL A 29 0.46 1.61 -8.81
C VAL A 29 -0.65 2.65 -8.85
N GLY A 30 -0.62 3.51 -9.88
CA GLY A 30 -1.45 4.72 -9.89
C GLY A 30 -1.14 5.59 -8.68
N ASN A 31 -2.18 5.99 -7.96
CA ASN A 31 -2.06 6.72 -6.69
C ASN A 31 -1.85 5.84 -5.45
N PHE A 32 -1.78 4.52 -5.61
CA PHE A 32 -1.69 3.60 -4.49
C PHE A 32 -0.29 3.06 -4.26
N VAL A 33 -0.04 2.72 -3.00
CA VAL A 33 1.11 1.98 -2.51
C VAL A 33 0.63 0.59 -2.09
N VAL A 34 1.20 -0.45 -2.69
CA VAL A 34 0.79 -1.84 -2.52
C VAL A 34 1.87 -2.62 -1.77
N PHE A 35 1.50 -3.16 -0.62
CA PHE A 35 2.40 -3.93 0.24
C PHE A 35 2.13 -5.44 0.16
N ASN A 36 3.21 -6.21 0.19
CA ASN A 36 3.16 -7.66 0.37
C ASN A 36 3.11 -8.01 1.86
N ILE A 37 2.01 -8.62 2.33
CA ILE A 37 1.85 -8.99 3.75
C ILE A 37 1.53 -10.47 3.95
N GLY A 38 1.72 -10.95 5.19
CA GLY A 38 1.39 -12.33 5.57
C GLY A 38 2.24 -13.39 4.88
N GLY A 39 3.52 -13.08 4.60
CA GLY A 39 4.41 -13.96 3.84
C GLY A 39 4.07 -13.99 2.35
N ASN A 40 3.82 -12.81 1.76
CA ASN A 40 3.45 -12.62 0.35
C ASN A 40 2.10 -13.23 -0.07
N LYS A 41 1.26 -13.65 0.89
CA LYS A 41 -0.07 -14.24 0.61
C LYS A 41 -1.10 -13.19 0.23
N TYR A 42 -0.92 -11.96 0.69
CA TYR A 42 -1.87 -10.88 0.48
C TYR A 42 -1.19 -9.61 -0.05
N ARG A 43 -1.99 -8.81 -0.75
CA ARG A 43 -1.70 -7.46 -1.20
C ARG A 43 -2.54 -6.49 -0.37
N LEU A 44 -1.88 -5.63 0.37
CA LEU A 44 -2.50 -4.53 1.09
C LEU A 44 -2.38 -3.29 0.22
N ILE A 45 -3.50 -2.83 -0.31
CA ILE A 45 -3.59 -1.65 -1.17
C ILE A 45 -3.88 -0.45 -0.29
N THR A 46 -3.04 0.57 -0.37
CA THR A 46 -3.17 1.79 0.42
C THR A 46 -3.08 3.03 -0.46
N TYR A 47 -3.78 4.09 -0.05
CA TYR A 47 -3.47 5.45 -0.45
C TYR A 47 -2.71 6.13 0.69
N ILE A 48 -1.66 6.87 0.37
CA ILE A 48 -0.87 7.61 1.37
C ILE A 48 -0.92 9.09 1.02
N ASP A 49 -1.47 9.87 1.95
CA ASP A 49 -1.32 11.32 1.93
C ASP A 49 0.00 11.67 2.62
N TRP A 50 1.02 11.98 1.83
CA TRP A 50 2.36 12.28 2.32
C TRP A 50 2.42 13.59 3.12
N ALA A 51 1.53 14.54 2.88
CA ALA A 51 1.54 15.82 3.59
C ALA A 51 0.83 15.69 4.95
N ALA A 52 -0.32 15.02 4.96
CA ALA A 52 -1.08 14.78 6.18
C ALA A 52 -0.56 13.60 7.02
N GLN A 53 0.37 12.79 6.48
CA GLN A 53 0.87 11.55 7.07
C GLN A 53 -0.27 10.56 7.40
N PHE A 54 -1.25 10.47 6.50
CA PHE A 54 -2.37 9.53 6.63
C PHE A 54 -2.24 8.36 5.65
N VAL A 55 -2.46 7.16 6.17
CA VAL A 55 -2.51 5.92 5.39
C VAL A 55 -3.93 5.39 5.38
N PHE A 56 -4.53 5.37 4.20
CA PHE A 56 -5.88 4.84 3.98
C PHE A 56 -5.79 3.44 3.41
N ILE A 57 -6.30 2.46 4.14
CA ILE A 57 -6.43 1.09 3.64
C ILE A 57 -7.59 1.05 2.65
N ARG A 58 -7.30 0.72 1.39
CA ARG A 58 -8.30 0.62 0.32
C ARG A 58 -8.82 -0.81 0.19
N ALA A 59 -7.93 -1.80 0.24
CA ALA A 59 -8.29 -3.20 0.20
C ALA A 59 -7.19 -4.11 0.78
N VAL A 60 -7.59 -5.31 1.21
CA VAL A 60 -6.70 -6.43 1.53
C VAL A 60 -7.14 -7.61 0.69
N LEU A 61 -6.30 -8.02 -0.26
CA LEU A 61 -6.64 -9.02 -1.27
C LEU A 61 -5.67 -10.19 -1.22
N THR A 62 -6.12 -11.40 -1.54
CA THR A 62 -5.21 -12.48 -1.91
C THR A 62 -4.48 -12.15 -3.21
N HIS A 63 -3.39 -12.86 -3.51
CA HIS A 63 -2.70 -12.71 -4.80
C HIS A 63 -3.66 -12.92 -5.99
N ALA A 64 -4.48 -13.97 -5.93
CA ALA A 64 -5.42 -14.29 -7.01
C ALA A 64 -6.52 -13.23 -7.19
N GLU A 65 -6.91 -12.52 -6.14
CA GLU A 65 -7.86 -11.41 -6.24
C GLU A 65 -7.20 -10.13 -6.75
N TYR A 66 -5.96 -9.87 -6.33
CA TYR A 66 -5.17 -8.75 -6.82
C TYR A 66 -4.94 -8.82 -8.33
N ASP A 67 -4.61 -10.01 -8.84
CA ASP A 67 -4.33 -10.24 -10.27
C ASP A 67 -5.55 -10.05 -11.17
N LYS A 68 -6.78 -10.07 -10.61
CA LYS A 68 -8.00 -9.77 -11.37
C LYS A 68 -8.16 -8.29 -11.67
N GLU A 69 -7.35 -7.44 -11.04
CA GLU A 69 -7.30 -5.98 -11.21
C GLU A 69 -8.62 -5.22 -10.95
N ALA A 70 -9.66 -5.88 -10.44
CA ALA A 70 -10.96 -5.25 -10.14
C ALA A 70 -10.85 -4.10 -9.11
N TRP A 71 -9.80 -4.11 -8.29
CA TRP A 71 -9.49 -3.05 -7.32
C TRP A 71 -9.07 -1.73 -7.97
N LYS A 72 -8.68 -1.72 -9.26
CA LYS A 72 -8.39 -0.49 -10.00
C LYS A 72 -9.65 0.33 -10.32
N ASN A 73 -10.84 -0.24 -10.10
CA ASN A 73 -12.12 0.48 -10.17
C ASN A 73 -12.38 1.35 -8.92
N ASP A 74 -11.45 1.42 -7.97
CA ASP A 74 -11.50 2.37 -6.87
C ASP A 74 -11.36 3.80 -7.41
N ASP A 75 -12.27 4.69 -7.00
CA ASP A 75 -12.33 6.08 -7.46
C ASP A 75 -11.02 6.86 -7.25
N TRP A 76 -10.16 6.42 -6.31
CA TRP A 76 -8.91 7.09 -5.99
C TRP A 76 -7.73 6.60 -6.82
N TYR A 77 -7.90 5.56 -7.66
CA TYR A 77 -6.81 4.93 -8.41
C TYR A 77 -6.09 5.90 -9.37
N GLN A 78 -6.83 6.85 -9.97
CA GLN A 78 -6.34 7.85 -10.93
C GLN A 78 -6.80 9.29 -10.60
N SER A 79 -7.41 9.53 -9.43
CA SER A 79 -7.83 10.88 -9.05
C SER A 79 -6.60 11.77 -8.84
N SER A 80 -6.33 12.67 -9.78
CA SER A 80 -5.27 13.68 -9.67
C SER A 80 -5.69 14.82 -8.76
#